data_AF-A0A7C0X193-F1
#
_entry.id   AF-A0A7C0X193-F1
#
_cell.length_a   1.000
_cell.length_b   1.000
_cell.length_c   1.000
_cell.angle_alpha   90.00
_cell.angle_beta   90.00
_cell.angle_gamma   90.00
#
_symmetry.space_group_name_H-M   'P 1'
#
loop_
_entity.id
_entity.type
_entity.pdbx_description
1 polymer ?
#
loop_
_entity_poly.entity_id
_entity_poly.type
_entity_poly.pdbx_seq_one_letter_code
_entity_poly.pdbx_strand_id
1 'polypeptide(L)' 'MIEVERRCTIDEAIGLFEMGLPELGAIADGIRWEIHPAGRVTFVIDRNINYTNICTSRCKFCAFFREKGDA' A
#
# COMPACT_ATOMS: atom_id res chain seq x y z
N MET A 1 -14.52 -12.69 -12.67
CA MET A 1 -14.63 -12.18 -11.28
C MET A 1 -13.27 -12.37 -10.62
N ILE A 2 -12.84 -11.44 -9.77
CA ILE A 2 -11.57 -11.55 -9.04
C ILE A 2 -11.84 -12.38 -7.79
N GLU A 3 -11.12 -13.50 -7.64
CA GLU A 3 -11.22 -14.42 -6.51
C GLU A 3 -10.04 -14.17 -5.56
N VAL A 4 -10.25 -14.34 -4.25
CA VAL A 4 -9.27 -14.01 -3.20
C VAL A 4 -7.94 -14.75 -3.37
N GLU A 5 -7.98 -16.01 -3.80
CA GLU A 5 -6.78 -16.86 -3.93
C GLU A 5 -6.10 -16.76 -5.31
N ARG A 6 -6.68 -15.99 -6.25
CA ARG A 6 -6.14 -15.85 -7.61
C ARG A 6 -5.45 -14.51 -7.79
N ARG A 7 -4.20 -14.55 -8.25
CA ARG A 7 -3.48 -13.35 -8.68
C ARG A 7 -4.13 -12.76 -9.95
N CYS A 8 -4.39 -11.46 -9.93
CA CYS A 8 -4.88 -10.74 -11.11
C CYS A 8 -3.81 -10.64 -12.22
N THR A 9 -4.25 -10.62 -13.47
CA THR A 9 -3.39 -10.27 -14.61
C THR A 9 -3.20 -8.75 -14.69
N ILE A 10 -2.27 -8.31 -15.54
CA ILE A 10 -2.04 -6.87 -15.77
C ILE A 10 -3.29 -6.20 -16.33
N ASP A 11 -3.93 -6.80 -17.34
CA ASP A 11 -5.12 -6.23 -17.97
C ASP A 11 -6.30 -6.12 -16.99
N GLU A 12 -6.48 -7.13 -16.13
CA GLU A 12 -7.47 -7.08 -15.05
C GLU A 12 -7.17 -5.94 -14.07
N ALA A 13 -5.90 -5.77 -13.69
CA ALA A 13 -5.50 -4.68 -12.79
C ALA A 13 -5.75 -3.30 -13.41
N ILE A 14 -5.45 -3.12 -14.70
CA ILE A 14 -5.75 -1.88 -15.43
C ILE A 14 -7.27 -1.61 -15.41
N GLY A 15 -8.09 -2.63 -15.70
CA GLY A 15 -9.54 -2.50 -15.64
C GLY A 15 -10.06 -2.07 -14.26
N LEU A 16 -9.43 -2.52 -13.16
CA LEU A 16 -9.78 -2.06 -11.82
C LEU A 16 -9.43 -0.58 -11.59
N PHE A 17 -8.30 -0.10 -12.14
CA PHE A 17 -7.91 1.31 -12.01
C PHE A 17 -8.87 2.27 -12.74
N GLU A 18 -9.55 1.79 -13.77
CA GLU A 18 -10.52 2.57 -14.56
C GLU A 18 -11.95 2.53 -13.97
N MET A 19 -12.20 1.66 -12.99
CA MET A 19 -13.51 1.48 -12.36
C MET A 19 -13.90 2.66 -11.46
N GLY A 20 -15.21 2.90 -11.31
CA GLY A 20 -15.71 3.87 -10.35
C GLY A 20 -15.37 3.48 -8.91
N LEU A 21 -14.86 4.44 -8.13
CA LEU A 21 -14.43 4.20 -6.75
C LEU A 21 -15.47 3.49 -5.85
N PRO A 22 -16.78 3.81 -5.91
CA PRO A 22 -17.77 3.10 -5.10
C PRO A 22 -17.93 1.62 -5.46
N GLU A 23 -17.87 1.30 -6.76
CA GLU A 23 -17.97 -0.07 -7.26
C GLU A 23 -16.74 -0.87 -6.85
N LEU A 24 -15.55 -0.31 -7.06
CA LEU A 24 -14.28 -0.91 -6.65
C LEU A 24 -14.24 -1.12 -5.12
N GLY A 25 -14.71 -0.14 -4.36
CA GLY A 25 -14.77 -0.18 -2.90
C GLY A 25 -15.69 -1.29 -2.38
N ALA A 26 -16.84 -1.51 -3.01
CA ALA A 26 -17.77 -2.59 -2.64
C ALA A 26 -17.15 -3.98 -2.87
N ILE A 27 -16.46 -4.17 -3.99
CA ILE A 27 -15.74 -5.41 -4.29
C ILE A 27 -14.63 -5.64 -3.26
N ALA A 28 -13.83 -4.59 -2.97
CA ALA A 28 -12.74 -4.66 -2.01
C ALA A 28 -13.22 -4.96 -0.57
N ASP A 29 -14.34 -4.38 -0.13
CA ASP A 29 -14.90 -4.68 1.19
C ASP A 29 -15.41 -6.13 1.28
N GLY A 30 -16.03 -6.65 0.22
CA GLY A 30 -16.41 -8.07 0.13
C GLY A 30 -15.23 -9.01 0.34
N ILE A 31 -14.13 -8.77 -0.39
CA ILE A 31 -12.87 -9.53 -0.24
C ILE A 31 -12.31 -9.39 1.17
N ARG A 32 -12.30 -8.18 1.74
CA ARG A 32 -11.82 -7.95 3.12
C ARG A 32 -12.60 -8.79 4.13
N TRP A 33 -13.92 -8.91 4.00
CA TRP A 33 -14.75 -9.72 4.90
C TRP A 33 -14.49 -11.22 4.76
N GLU A 34 -14.21 -11.70 3.55
CA GLU A 34 -13.84 -13.09 3.30
C GLU A 34 -12.50 -13.44 3.98
N ILE A 35 -11.50 -12.57 3.86
CA ILE A 35 -10.16 -12.77 4.45
C ILE A 35 -10.17 -12.52 5.98
N HIS A 36 -10.97 -11.55 6.45
CA HIS A 36 -10.98 -11.09 7.84
C HIS A 36 -12.40 -11.09 8.45
N PRO A 37 -13.02 -12.27 8.64
CA PRO A 37 -14.41 -12.38 9.08
C PRO A 37 -14.64 -11.88 10.51
N ALA A 38 -13.60 -11.86 11.35
CA ALA A 38 -13.69 -11.38 12.73
C ALA A 38 -13.85 -9.85 12.86
N GLY A 39 -13.73 -9.09 11.77
CA GLY A 39 -13.92 -7.63 11.77
C GLY A 39 -12.89 -6.87 12.62
N ARG A 40 -11.74 -7.48 12.93
CA ARG A 40 -10.71 -6.87 13.76
C ARG A 40 -9.87 -5.90 12.92
N VAL A 41 -9.90 -4.62 13.29
CA VAL A 41 -8.99 -3.60 12.76
C VAL A 41 -7.81 -3.42 13.72
N THR A 42 -6.60 -3.43 13.19
CA THR A 42 -5.36 -3.28 13.96
C THR A 42 -4.71 -1.92 13.67
N PHE A 43 -3.74 -1.55 14.50
CA PHE A 43 -2.93 -0.34 14.31
C PHE A 43 -1.47 -0.65 14.64
N VAL A 44 -0.58 0.19 14.11
CA VAL A 44 0.86 0.11 14.37
C VAL A 44 1.30 1.43 15.01
N ILE A 45 1.98 1.35 16.16
CA ILE A 45 2.68 2.50 16.75
C ILE A 45 4.11 2.45 16.22
N ASP A 46 4.42 3.31 15.25
CA ASP A 46 5.73 3.38 14.63
C ASP A 46 6.56 4.57 15.18
N ARG A 47 7.88 4.38 15.27
CA ARG A 47 8.84 5.44 15.59
C ARG A 47 10.06 5.29 14.71
N ASN A 48 10.31 6.32 13.89
CA ASN A 48 11.52 6.40 13.08
C ASN A 48 12.66 7.02 13.88
N ILE A 49 13.61 6.18 14.32
CA ILE A 49 14.84 6.62 14.97
C ILE A 49 15.90 6.84 13.88
N ASN A 50 16.13 8.10 13.53
CA ASN A 50 17.09 8.49 12.50
C ASN A 50 18.48 8.71 13.10
N TYR A 51 19.26 7.64 13.26
CA TYR A 51 20.68 7.75 13.65
C TYR A 51 21.52 8.51 12.62
N THR A 52 21.12 8.41 11.36
CA THR A 52 21.67 9.16 10.23
C THR A 52 20.55 9.43 9.24
N ASN A 53 20.66 10.53 8.52
CA ASN A 53 19.79 10.87 7.40
C ASN A 53 20.51 10.70 6.04
N ILE A 54 21.77 10.24 6.06
CA ILE A 54 22.53 9.86 4.86
C ILE A 54 22.11 8.46 4.43
N CYS A 55 21.60 8.31 3.20
CA CYS A 55 21.07 7.03 2.72
C CYS A 55 21.43 6.73 1.26
N THR A 56 21.79 5.49 0.95
CA THR A 56 22.16 5.06 -0.40
C THR A 56 20.96 4.86 -1.33
N SER A 57 19.75 4.67 -0.80
CA SER A 57 18.54 4.47 -1.61
C SER A 57 18.09 5.72 -2.36
N ARG A 58 18.43 6.92 -1.85
CA ARG A 58 18.12 8.22 -2.47
C ARG A 58 16.68 8.35 -2.99
N CYS A 59 15.71 7.87 -2.21
CA CYS A 59 14.31 7.85 -2.60
C CYS A 59 13.81 9.28 -2.82
N LYS A 60 13.34 9.59 -4.04
CA LYS A 60 12.90 10.94 -4.43
C LYS A 60 11.74 11.50 -3.59
N PHE A 61 10.95 10.62 -3.00
CA PHE A 61 9.80 10.97 -2.15
C PHE A 61 10.15 10.96 -0.65
N CYS A 62 11.35 10.51 -0.26
CA CYS A 62 11.72 10.41 1.14
C CYS A 62 12.11 11.79 1.68
N ALA A 63 11.35 12.28 2.66
CA ALA A 63 11.60 13.58 3.29
C ALA A 63 12.89 13.64 4.13
N PHE A 64 13.43 12.49 4.52
CA PHE A 64 14.59 12.43 5.43
C PHE A 64 15.92 12.29 4.69
N PHE A 65 15.94 11.74 3.48
CA PHE A 65 17.19 11.46 2.78
C PHE A 65 18.01 12.73 2.54
N ARG A 66 19.32 12.64 2.83
CA ARG A 66 20.34 13.63 2.51
C ARG A 66 21.54 12.97 1.85
N GLU A 67 22.20 13.69 0.96
CA GLU A 67 23.52 13.32 0.46
C GLU A 67 24.61 13.66 1.47
N LYS A 68 25.72 12.94 1.39
CA LYS A 68 26.87 13.20 2.25
C LYS A 68 27.44 14.58 1.91
N GLY A 69 27.37 15.51 2.86
CA GLY A 69 27.84 16.89 2.67
C GLY A 69 26.73 17.88 2.31
N ASP A 70 25.46 17.47 2.34
CA ASP A 70 24.34 18.41 2.36
C ASP A 70 24.47 19.38 3.55
N ALA A 71 24.19 20.65 3.31
CA ALA A 71 24.31 21.76 4.26
C ALA A 71 23.31 21.70 5.42
#